data_AF-A0A7S0E8J8-F1
#
_entry.id   AF-A0A7S0E8J8-F1
#
_cell.length_a   1.000
_cell.length_b   1.000
_cell.length_c   1.000
_cell.angle_alpha   90.00
_cell.angle_beta   90.00
_cell.angle_gamma   90.00
#
_symmetry.space_group_name_H-M   'P 1'
#
loop_
_entity.id
_entity.type
_entity.pdbx_description
1 polymer ?
#
loop_
_entity_poly.entity_id
_entity_poly.type
_entity_poly.pdbx_seq_one_letter_code
_entity_poly.pdbx_strand_id
1 'polypeptide(L)'
;LDSSWAVNLVVAGAVLATCKVGLLVHAIVHRKAPIYQKAQVSFISFTILGGIMADFAPILLLGPVVTWRCHLFASWLLIATTLLYGPLVLKSYRVWRVVDNPKLKNIKEQPLKTLA
;
A
#
# COMPACT_ATOMS: atom_id res chain seq x y z
N LEU A 1 -23.37 19.80 14.42
CA LEU A 1 -22.51 18.74 13.85
C LEU A 1 -21.24 18.74 14.68
N ASP A 2 -21.22 17.92 15.72
CA ASP A 2 -20.29 18.11 16.85
C ASP A 2 -18.83 17.90 16.44
N SER A 3 -17.94 18.80 16.85
CA SER A 3 -16.51 18.77 16.56
C SER A 3 -15.83 17.41 16.88
N SER A 4 -16.45 16.61 17.75
CA SER A 4 -16.00 15.29 18.20
C SER A 4 -15.76 14.29 17.07
N TRP A 5 -16.61 14.24 16.04
CA TRP A 5 -16.42 13.24 14.96
C TRP A 5 -15.18 13.55 14.11
N ALA A 6 -14.89 14.82 13.87
CA ALA A 6 -13.72 15.26 13.12
C ALA A 6 -12.44 14.96 13.89
N VAL A 7 -12.42 15.23 15.21
CA VAL A 7 -11.29 14.91 16.07
C VAL A 7 -11.03 13.40 16.09
N ASN A 8 -12.08 12.59 16.24
CA ASN A 8 -11.95 11.13 16.23
C ASN A 8 -11.37 10.59 14.92
N LEU A 9 -11.75 11.15 13.77
CA LEU A 9 -11.19 10.76 12.47
C LEU A 9 -9.70 11.09 12.36
N VAL A 10 -9.29 12.29 12.81
CA VAL A 10 -7.87 12.69 12.78
C VAL A 10 -7.04 11.80 13.71
N VAL A 11 -7.54 11.52 14.91
CA VAL A 11 -6.86 10.64 15.88
C VAL A 11 -6.75 9.22 15.31
N ALA A 12 -7.83 8.65 14.79
CA ALA A 12 -7.81 7.32 14.19
C ALA A 12 -6.83 7.23 13.00
N GLY A 13 -6.84 8.23 12.11
CA GLY A 13 -5.91 8.33 10.99
C GLY A 13 -4.44 8.39 11.45
N ALA A 14 -4.14 9.19 12.48
CA ALA A 14 -2.79 9.30 13.03
C ALA A 14 -2.30 7.99 13.67
N VAL A 15 -3.18 7.28 14.39
CA VAL A 15 -2.85 5.98 15.00
C VAL A 15 -2.58 4.92 13.93
N LEU A 16 -3.39 4.88 12.88
CA LEU A 16 -3.20 3.95 11.76
C LEU A 16 -1.91 4.26 10.98
N ALA A 17 -1.66 5.54 10.68
CA ALA A 17 -0.46 5.97 9.99
C ALA A 17 0.81 5.63 10.78
N THR A 18 0.82 5.86 12.10
CA THR A 18 1.98 5.51 12.95
C THR A 18 2.22 4.01 13.01
N CYS A 19 1.16 3.20 13.10
CA CYS A 19 1.27 1.74 13.03
C CYS A 19 1.87 1.27 11.69
N LYS A 20 1.41 1.83 10.57
CA LYS A 20 1.93 1.53 9.23
C LYS A 20 3.39 1.97 9.04
N VAL A 21 3.79 3.11 9.59
CA VAL A 21 5.20 3.55 9.62
C VAL A 21 6.05 2.54 10.41
N GLY A 22 5.56 2.07 11.56
CA GLY A 22 6.22 1.01 12.34
C GLY A 22 6.41 -0.27 11.52
N LEU A 23 5.38 -0.71 10.79
CA LEU A 23 5.47 -1.86 9.89
C LEU A 23 6.48 -1.64 8.74
N LEU A 24 6.53 -0.43 8.19
CA LEU A 24 7.50 -0.08 7.14
C LEU A 24 8.93 -0.16 7.67
N VAL A 25 9.20 0.43 8.83
CA VAL A 25 10.51 0.37 9.49
C VAL A 25 10.88 -1.08 9.80
N HIS A 26 9.95 -1.85 10.36
CA HIS A 26 10.16 -3.27 10.64
C HIS A 26 10.51 -4.07 9.38
N ALA A 27 9.81 -3.84 8.27
CA ALA A 27 10.07 -4.48 6.98
C ALA A 27 11.44 -4.10 6.40
N ILE A 28 11.89 -2.85 6.59
CA ILE A 28 13.20 -2.39 6.14
C ILE A 28 14.33 -2.98 6.99
N VAL A 29 14.18 -3.02 8.31
CA VAL A 29 15.18 -3.61 9.23
C VAL A 29 15.33 -5.11 8.97
N HIS A 30 14.21 -5.82 8.82
CA HIS A 30 14.20 -7.27 8.58
C HIS A 30 14.26 -7.65 7.10
N ARG A 31 14.66 -6.73 6.21
CA ARG A 31 14.74 -6.96 4.76
C ARG A 31 15.60 -8.15 4.34
N LYS A 32 16.53 -8.57 5.21
CA LYS A 32 17.42 -9.71 4.99
C LYS A 32 16.79 -11.07 5.31
N ALA A 33 15.66 -11.10 6.02
CA ALA A 33 15.00 -12.35 6.33
C ALA A 33 14.44 -12.99 5.04
N PRO A 34 14.49 -14.33 4.93
CA PRO A 34 14.13 -15.03 3.68
C PRO A 34 12.67 -14.77 3.26
N ILE A 35 11.78 -14.51 4.22
CA ILE A 35 10.37 -14.17 3.96
C ILE A 35 10.27 -12.83 3.21
N TYR A 36 10.95 -11.79 3.68
CA TYR A 36 10.90 -10.44 3.10
C TYR A 36 11.59 -10.38 1.73
N GLN A 37 12.67 -11.14 1.54
CA GLN A 37 13.34 -11.23 0.23
C GLN A 37 12.43 -11.89 -0.82
N LYS A 38 11.74 -12.98 -0.46
CA LYS A 38 10.78 -13.65 -1.36
C LYS A 38 9.57 -12.77 -1.67
N ALA A 39 9.08 -12.05 -0.67
CA ALA A 39 7.89 -11.21 -0.80
C ALA A 39 8.13 -9.90 -1.55
N GLN A 40 9.40 -9.59 -1.89
CA GLN A 40 9.88 -8.35 -2.52
C GLN A 40 9.54 -7.11 -1.70
N VAL A 41 10.50 -6.69 -0.87
CA VAL A 41 10.36 -5.55 0.05
C VAL A 41 9.86 -4.29 -0.64
N SER A 42 10.31 -4.00 -1.88
CA SER A 42 9.87 -2.81 -2.62
C SER A 42 8.35 -2.76 -2.84
N PHE A 43 7.70 -3.89 -3.17
CA PHE A 43 6.25 -3.92 -3.38
C PHE A 43 5.47 -3.73 -2.07
N ILE A 44 5.98 -4.29 -0.97
CA ILE A 44 5.41 -4.07 0.36
C ILE A 44 5.54 -2.59 0.75
N SER A 45 6.70 -1.98 0.52
CA SER A 45 6.92 -0.56 0.82
C SER A 45 5.97 0.36 0.06
N PHE A 46 5.75 0.13 -1.24
CA PHE A 46 4.80 0.94 -2.02
C PHE A 46 3.35 0.78 -1.52
N THR A 47 2.95 -0.44 -1.17
CA THR A 47 1.62 -0.72 -0.63
C THR A 47 1.40 0.01 0.70
N ILE A 48 2.39 -0.05 1.59
CA ILE A 48 2.32 0.62 2.89
C ILE A 48 2.31 2.15 2.72
N LEU A 49 3.12 2.69 1.79
CA LEU A 49 3.12 4.12 1.46
C LEU A 49 1.76 4.60 0.94
N GLY A 50 1.14 3.87 0.00
CA GLY A 50 -0.21 4.17 -0.47
C GLY A 50 -1.24 4.11 0.66
N GLY A 51 -1.06 3.16 1.59
CA GLY A 51 -1.90 3.03 2.78
C GLY A 51 -1.76 4.21 3.75
N ILE A 52 -0.56 4.73 3.95
CA ILE A 52 -0.32 5.93 4.76
C ILE A 52 -0.97 7.14 4.08
N MET A 53 -0.78 7.31 2.77
CA MET A 53 -1.41 8.41 2.02
C MET A 53 -2.94 8.37 2.12
N ALA A 54 -3.55 7.17 2.06
CA ALA A 54 -4.99 7.01 2.21
C ALA A 54 -5.50 7.42 3.60
N ASP A 55 -4.73 7.16 4.67
CA ASP A 55 -5.11 7.56 6.05
C ASP A 55 -5.17 9.08 6.22
N PHE A 56 -4.40 9.84 5.43
CA PHE A 56 -4.43 11.31 5.43
C PHE A 56 -5.53 11.92 4.54
N ALA A 57 -6.17 11.12 3.66
CA ALA A 57 -7.20 11.63 2.75
C ALA A 57 -8.40 12.30 3.45
N PRO A 58 -8.91 11.80 4.60
CA PRO A 58 -10.03 12.43 5.31
C PRO A 58 -9.74 13.85 5.81
N ILE A 59 -8.48 14.19 6.08
CA ILE A 59 -8.08 15.53 6.54
C ILE A 59 -8.39 16.58 5.47
N LEU A 60 -8.27 16.22 4.19
CA LEU A 60 -8.57 17.13 3.08
C LEU A 60 -10.06 17.47 2.99
N LEU A 61 -10.94 16.63 3.55
CA LEU A 61 -12.38 16.85 3.65
C LEU A 61 -12.77 17.71 4.87
N LEU A 62 -11.89 17.87 5.86
CA LEU A 62 -12.17 18.68 7.05
C LEU A 62 -12.05 20.17 6.74
N GLY A 63 -13.17 20.90 6.75
CA GLY A 63 -13.23 22.36 6.59
C GLY A 63 -14.18 22.81 5.48
N PRO A 64 -14.19 24.11 5.12
CA PRO A 64 -15.12 24.67 4.14
C PRO A 64 -14.92 24.07 2.74
N VAL A 65 -16.00 23.86 2.00
CA VAL A 65 -15.94 23.32 0.63
C VAL A 65 -15.34 24.38 -0.30
N VAL A 66 -14.18 24.08 -0.85
CA VAL A 66 -13.45 24.95 -1.79
C VAL A 66 -12.97 24.12 -2.98
N THR A 67 -13.03 24.68 -4.18
CA THR A 67 -12.76 23.99 -5.45
C THR A 67 -11.38 23.32 -5.48
N TRP A 68 -10.35 24.01 -4.98
CA TRP A 68 -9.00 23.47 -4.94
C TRP A 68 -8.86 22.25 -3.99
N ARG A 69 -9.58 22.23 -2.86
CA ARG A 69 -9.57 21.08 -1.93
C ARG A 69 -10.29 19.89 -2.52
N CYS A 70 -11.38 20.10 -3.24
CA CYS A 70 -12.09 19.01 -3.93
C CYS A 70 -11.20 18.33 -4.98
N HIS A 71 -10.48 19.12 -5.77
CA HIS A 71 -9.55 18.58 -6.78
C HIS A 71 -8.37 17.86 -6.13
N LEU A 72 -7.82 18.44 -5.05
CA LEU A 72 -6.69 17.87 -4.33
C LEU A 72 -7.07 16.59 -3.58
N PHE A 73 -8.28 16.51 -3.02
CA PHE A 73 -8.80 15.28 -2.43
C PHE A 73 -8.91 14.16 -3.47
N ALA A 74 -9.52 14.45 -4.62
CA ALA A 74 -9.70 13.46 -5.68
C ALA A 74 -8.35 12.96 -6.24
N SER A 75 -7.41 13.86 -6.51
CA SER A 75 -6.08 13.49 -7.02
C SER A 75 -5.26 12.73 -5.99
N TRP A 76 -5.30 13.16 -4.72
CA TRP A 76 -4.61 12.49 -3.62
C TRP A 76 -5.12 11.06 -3.42
N LEU A 77 -6.44 10.89 -3.42
CA LEU A 77 -7.07 9.59 -3.22
C LEU A 77 -6.74 8.64 -4.38
N LEU A 78 -6.81 9.11 -5.63
CA LEU A 78 -6.43 8.33 -6.81
C LEU A 78 -4.98 7.83 -6.71
N ILE A 79 -4.04 8.72 -6.37
CA ILE A 79 -2.63 8.37 -6.20
C ILE A 79 -2.47 7.34 -5.07
N ALA A 80 -3.10 7.56 -3.92
CA ALA A 80 -3.05 6.65 -2.78
C ALA A 80 -3.57 5.25 -3.14
N THR A 81 -4.73 5.15 -3.80
CA THR A 81 -5.28 3.86 -4.27
C THR A 81 -4.40 3.20 -5.31
N THR A 82 -3.79 3.96 -6.22
CA THR A 82 -2.91 3.39 -7.25
C THR A 82 -1.64 2.81 -6.62
N LEU A 83 -1.03 3.51 -5.66
CA LEU A 83 0.11 3.01 -4.88
C LEU A 83 -0.23 1.82 -4.00
N LEU A 84 -1.46 1.78 -3.48
CA LEU A 84 -1.92 0.69 -2.64
C LEU A 84 -2.21 -0.57 -3.46
N TYR A 85 -2.99 -0.48 -4.54
CA TYR A 85 -3.41 -1.66 -5.31
C TYR A 85 -2.45 -2.05 -6.44
N GLY A 86 -1.69 -1.11 -7.00
CA GLY A 86 -0.77 -1.38 -8.12
C GLY A 86 0.24 -2.51 -7.84
N PRO A 87 1.00 -2.45 -6.72
CA PRO A 87 1.91 -3.53 -6.33
C PRO A 87 1.22 -4.88 -6.13
N LEU A 88 -0.02 -4.88 -5.61
CA LEU A 88 -0.80 -6.11 -5.39
C LEU A 88 -1.18 -6.78 -6.71
N VAL A 89 -1.63 -5.99 -7.68
CA VAL A 89 -2.01 -6.50 -9.01
C VAL A 89 -0.78 -7.08 -9.71
N LEU A 90 0.36 -6.37 -9.69
CA LEU A 90 1.60 -6.86 -10.29
C LEU A 90 2.10 -8.15 -9.65
N LYS A 91 2.00 -8.26 -8.32
CA LYS A 91 2.39 -9.47 -7.59
C LYS A 91 1.46 -10.64 -7.91
N SER A 92 0.15 -10.40 -7.95
CA SER A 92 -0.86 -11.40 -8.30
C SER A 92 -0.68 -11.89 -9.74
N TYR A 93 -0.40 -10.97 -10.67
CA TYR A 93 -0.09 -11.30 -12.06
C TYR A 93 1.19 -12.14 -12.19
N ARG A 94 2.23 -11.82 -11.40
CA ARG A 94 3.46 -12.63 -11.37
C ARG A 94 3.20 -14.05 -10.90
N VAL A 95 2.39 -14.23 -9.85
CA VAL A 95 2.01 -15.56 -9.35
C VAL A 95 1.23 -16.33 -10.41
N TRP A 96 0.22 -15.70 -11.04
CA TRP A 96 -0.57 -16.31 -12.11
C TRP A 96 0.31 -16.80 -13.27
N ARG A 97 1.30 -16.01 -13.70
CA ARG A 97 2.24 -16.43 -14.76
C ARG A 97 3.06 -17.68 -14.39
N VAL A 98 3.42 -17.84 -13.12
CA VAL A 98 4.25 -18.96 -12.65
C VAL A 98 3.41 -20.21 -12.38
N VAL A 99 2.20 -20.06 -11.85
CA VAL A 99 1.36 -21.18 -11.39
C VAL A 99 0.40 -21.69 -12.48
N ASP A 100 -0.29 -20.78 -13.18
CA ASP A 100 -1.46 -21.14 -13.99
C ASP A 100 -1.23 -21.07 -15.50
N ASN A 101 -0.10 -20.53 -15.97
CA ASN A 101 0.14 -20.36 -17.41
C ASN A 101 1.00 -21.51 -18.01
N PRO A 102 0.38 -22.53 -18.64
CA PRO A 102 1.11 -23.67 -19.20
C PRO A 102 2.05 -23.30 -20.35
N LYS A 103 1.83 -22.17 -21.04
CA LYS A 103 2.69 -21.70 -22.15
C LYS A 103 3.98 -21.03 -21.67
N LEU A 104 4.01 -20.51 -20.44
CA LEU A 104 5.16 -19.81 -19.85
C LEU A 104 5.92 -20.64 -18.82
N LYS A 105 5.41 -21.82 -18.43
CA LYS A 105 6.03 -22.76 -17.48
C LYS A 105 7.47 -23.16 -17.82
N ASN A 106 7.85 -23.09 -19.10
CA ASN A 106 9.19 -23.43 -19.60
C ASN A 106 10.13 -22.24 -19.78
N ILE A 107 9.65 -21.00 -19.60
CA ILE A 107 10.56 -19.86 -19.52
C ILE A 107 11.17 -19.90 -18.12
N LYS A 108 12.50 -19.94 -18.06
CA LYS A 108 13.31 -19.99 -16.84
C LYS A 108 13.20 -18.67 -16.08
N GLU A 109 12.00 -18.32 -15.63
CA GLU A 109 11.79 -17.39 -14.53
C GLU A 109 12.66 -17.93 -13.39
N GLN A 110 13.55 -17.11 -12.80
CA GLN A 110 14.38 -17.53 -11.68
C GLN A 110 13.49 -18.29 -10.70
N PRO A 111 13.70 -19.61 -10.49
CA PRO A 111 12.78 -20.39 -9.71
C PRO A 111 12.69 -19.73 -8.33
N LEU A 112 11.46 -19.52 -7.86
CA LEU A 112 11.19 -19.41 -6.43
C LEU A 112 11.79 -20.67 -5.80
N LYS A 113 13.04 -20.56 -5.33
CA LYS A 113 13.92 -21.65 -4.88
C LYS A 113 13.41 -22.41 -3.64
N THR A 114 12.13 -22.29 -3.31
CA THR A 114 11.57 -22.76 -2.03
C THR A 114 10.06 -22.95 -2.15
N LEU A 115 9.65 -23.91 -2.96
CA LEU A 115 8.58 -24.83 -2.61
C LEU A 115 9.23 -26.22 -2.57
N ALA A 116 10.04 -26.42 -1.53
CA ALA A 116 10.58 -27.69 -1.08
C ALA A 116 10.55 -27.61 0.45
#